data_AF-X1M9A2-F1
#
_entry.id   AF-X1M9A2-F1
#
_cell.length_a   1.000
_cell.length_b   1.000
_cell.length_c   1.000
_cell.angle_alpha   90.00
_cell.angle_beta   90.00
_cell.angle_gamma   90.00
#
_symmetry.space_group_name_H-M   'P 1'
#
loop_
_entity.id
_entity.type
_entity.pdbx_description
1 polymer ?
#
loop_
_entity_poly.entity_id
_entity_poly.type
_entity_poly.pdbx_seq_one_letter_code
_entity_poly.pdbx_strand_id
1 'polypeptide(L)'
;ADLVGDSLELSRKAAATDADTIVFCGVLFMAETAAILSPEKNVLLPDLKAGCPLADMISRETLKMLREDHPQAPVVTYVNSSAEVKAESDICCTSANAVKVVNSLPQEKIIFVPDRNLGHWVARSTDKELILWEGFCPTHEVLRKEDVLKVKKAHPQAKFVAHPECLEEVLDLADQVASTSGILSFARETSAKELIIGTENGMLYRLRKENPDKKFYPASEKMVCPNMKYHTLQKVRDSLKKMIHLIKVTEEIRVEAYESINRMLNLKVGNKD
;
A
#
# COMPACT_ATOMS: atom_id res chain seq x y z
N ALA A 1 -1.89 20.17 1.54
CA ALA A 1 -1.61 19.14 2.53
C ALA A 1 -0.21 19.40 3.05
N ASP A 2 -0.04 19.37 4.37
CA ASP A 2 1.25 19.62 5.03
C ASP A 2 2.23 18.48 4.79
N LEU A 3 1.71 17.25 4.70
CA LEU A 3 2.45 16.03 4.37
C LEU A 3 1.79 15.30 3.19
N VAL A 4 2.62 14.71 2.33
CA VAL A 4 2.18 13.85 1.21
C VAL A 4 3.16 12.67 1.09
N GLY A 5 2.65 11.44 1.09
CA GLY A 5 3.47 10.23 1.19
C GLY A 5 2.77 8.99 0.64
N ASP A 6 3.46 7.86 0.73
CA ASP A 6 2.84 6.54 0.56
C ASP A 6 2.06 6.14 1.83
N SER A 7 1.39 4.98 1.79
CA SER A 7 0.49 4.52 2.84
C SER A 7 1.07 4.58 4.26
N LEU A 8 2.03 3.71 4.57
CA LEU A 8 2.58 3.59 5.92
C LEU A 8 3.48 4.77 6.29
N GLU A 9 4.28 5.26 5.35
CA GLU A 9 5.18 6.39 5.62
C GLU A 9 4.39 7.64 5.98
N LEU A 10 3.26 7.89 5.33
CA LEU A 10 2.37 9.00 5.66
C LEU A 10 1.78 8.85 7.06
N SER A 11 1.26 7.66 7.42
CA SER A 11 0.72 7.43 8.77
C SER A 11 1.78 7.62 9.86
N ARG A 12 3.01 7.18 9.62
CA ARG A 12 4.14 7.41 10.55
C ARG A 12 4.52 8.89 10.67
N LYS A 13 4.65 9.58 9.54
CA LYS A 13 5.00 11.01 9.52
C LYS A 13 3.92 11.84 10.21
N ALA A 14 2.64 11.53 9.98
CA ALA A 14 1.51 12.19 10.63
C ALA A 14 1.50 11.94 12.13
N ALA A 15 1.68 10.70 12.58
CA ALA A 15 1.75 10.34 14.00
C ALA A 15 2.91 11.03 14.75
N ALA A 16 4.04 11.25 14.06
CA ALA A 16 5.22 11.91 14.63
C ALA A 16 5.13 13.45 14.69
N THR A 17 4.05 14.06 14.21
CA THR A 17 3.86 15.52 14.31
C THR A 17 3.53 15.96 15.74
N ASP A 18 3.69 17.24 16.04
CA ASP A 18 3.28 17.88 17.29
C ASP A 18 1.78 18.25 17.31
N ALA A 19 1.10 18.20 16.17
CA ALA A 19 -0.33 18.54 16.06
C ALA A 19 -1.23 17.56 16.82
N ASP A 20 -2.20 18.08 17.56
CA ASP A 20 -3.19 17.27 18.31
C ASP A 20 -4.22 16.57 17.39
N THR A 21 -4.34 17.02 16.15
CA THR A 21 -5.35 16.55 15.19
C THR A 21 -4.72 16.29 13.82
N ILE A 22 -5.00 15.11 13.27
CA ILE A 22 -4.59 14.67 11.94
C ILE A 22 -5.83 14.55 11.08
N VAL A 23 -5.91 15.29 9.97
CA VAL A 23 -6.93 15.07 8.93
C VAL A 23 -6.34 14.20 7.83
N PHE A 24 -6.76 12.94 7.81
CA PHE A 24 -6.17 11.94 6.94
C PHE A 24 -6.92 11.85 5.61
N CYS A 25 -6.42 12.52 4.57
CA CYS A 25 -6.97 12.46 3.21
C CYS A 25 -6.48 11.20 2.46
N GLY A 26 -6.84 10.03 2.96
CA GLY A 26 -6.51 8.72 2.40
C GLY A 26 -7.68 7.76 2.57
N VAL A 27 -7.43 6.45 2.67
CA VAL A 27 -8.50 5.47 2.93
C VAL A 27 -8.52 5.03 4.39
N LEU A 28 -9.61 4.40 4.82
CA LEU A 28 -9.90 4.07 6.22
C LEU A 28 -8.74 3.39 6.93
N PHE A 29 -8.18 2.32 6.36
CA PHE A 29 -7.08 1.59 7.00
C PHE A 29 -5.81 2.45 7.23
N MET A 30 -5.58 3.48 6.39
CA MET A 30 -4.45 4.40 6.57
C MET A 30 -4.70 5.32 7.76
N ALA A 31 -5.93 5.79 7.91
CA ALA A 31 -6.36 6.57 9.07
C ALA A 31 -6.35 5.72 10.35
N GLU A 32 -6.78 4.45 10.29
CA GLU A 32 -6.64 3.49 11.40
C GLU A 32 -5.16 3.30 11.76
N THR A 33 -4.28 3.15 10.78
CA THR A 33 -2.84 3.02 11.02
C THR A 33 -2.27 4.26 11.70
N ALA A 34 -2.73 5.47 11.34
CA ALA A 34 -2.35 6.69 12.06
C ALA A 34 -2.87 6.68 13.50
N ALA A 35 -4.13 6.27 13.73
CA ALA A 35 -4.71 6.17 15.07
C ALA A 35 -4.01 5.10 15.94
N ILE A 36 -3.53 4.01 15.33
CA ILE A 36 -2.73 2.96 16.01
C ILE A 36 -1.40 3.52 16.51
N LEU A 37 -0.75 4.35 15.68
CA LEU A 37 0.58 4.92 15.94
C LEU A 37 0.57 6.15 16.85
N SER A 38 -0.57 6.84 16.97
CA SER A 38 -0.75 8.02 17.82
C SER A 38 -2.11 7.98 18.53
N PRO A 39 -2.32 7.08 19.51
CA PRO A 39 -3.61 6.89 20.17
C PRO A 39 -4.14 8.12 20.91
N GLU A 40 -3.26 9.05 21.27
CA GLU A 40 -3.58 10.30 21.96
C GLU A 40 -4.10 11.41 21.03
N LYS A 41 -3.89 11.28 19.71
CA LYS A 41 -4.28 12.30 18.72
C LYS A 41 -5.68 12.06 18.16
N ASN A 42 -6.33 13.14 17.73
CA ASN A 42 -7.58 13.05 16.98
C ASN A 42 -7.28 12.75 15.51
N VAL A 43 -7.58 11.53 15.05
CA VAL A 43 -7.45 11.18 13.63
C VAL A 43 -8.81 11.28 12.94
N LEU A 44 -8.94 12.21 11.99
CA LEU A 44 -10.18 12.46 11.26
C LEU A 44 -10.07 11.93 9.83
N LEU A 45 -11.09 11.18 9.39
CA LEU A 45 -11.29 10.83 7.99
C LEU A 45 -12.42 11.69 7.41
N PRO A 46 -12.17 12.54 6.40
CA PRO A 46 -13.20 13.46 5.88
C PRO A 46 -14.43 12.78 5.27
N ASP A 47 -14.30 11.55 4.78
CA ASP A 47 -15.41 10.76 4.26
C ASP A 47 -15.20 9.28 4.59
N LEU A 48 -16.13 8.71 5.36
CA LEU A 48 -16.10 7.29 5.74
C LEU A 48 -16.28 6.34 4.54
N LYS A 49 -16.77 6.82 3.39
CA LYS A 49 -16.83 6.02 2.16
C LYS A 49 -15.47 5.81 1.51
N ALA A 50 -14.42 6.51 1.98
CA ALA A 50 -13.05 6.27 1.54
C ALA A 50 -12.51 4.95 2.14
N GLY A 51 -13.12 3.82 1.78
CA GLY A 51 -12.66 2.47 2.11
C GLY A 51 -11.62 1.95 1.12
N CYS A 52 -11.19 0.71 1.30
CA CYS A 52 -10.31 0.04 0.35
C CYS A 52 -10.86 -1.37 0.08
N PRO A 53 -11.42 -1.62 -1.13
CA PRO A 53 -11.99 -2.92 -1.45
C PRO A 53 -11.03 -4.09 -1.20
N LEU A 54 -9.73 -3.91 -1.48
CA LEU A 54 -8.70 -4.91 -1.17
C LEU A 54 -8.59 -5.19 0.34
N ALA A 55 -8.61 -4.15 1.17
CA ALA A 55 -8.54 -4.31 2.62
C ALA A 55 -9.80 -5.00 3.17
N ASP A 56 -10.95 -4.76 2.54
CA ASP A 56 -12.25 -5.31 2.91
C ASP A 56 -12.44 -6.76 2.40
N MET A 57 -11.53 -7.29 1.57
CA MET A 57 -11.59 -8.67 1.05
C MET A 57 -11.19 -9.73 2.07
N ILE A 58 -10.65 -9.34 3.24
CA ILE A 58 -10.33 -10.25 4.35
C ILE A 58 -10.82 -9.64 5.66
N SER A 59 -11.30 -10.49 6.57
CA SER A 59 -11.72 -10.11 7.92
C SER A 59 -10.86 -10.82 8.97
N ARG A 60 -10.96 -10.40 10.24
CA ARG A 60 -10.26 -11.09 11.34
C ARG A 60 -10.69 -12.55 11.46
N GLU A 61 -11.98 -12.82 11.30
CA GLU A 61 -12.58 -14.16 11.42
C GLU A 61 -12.08 -15.08 10.31
N THR A 62 -12.10 -14.61 9.07
CA THR A 62 -11.63 -15.39 7.92
C THR A 62 -10.12 -15.64 7.97
N LEU A 63 -9.34 -14.68 8.49
CA LEU A 63 -7.91 -14.90 8.74
C LEU A 63 -7.67 -15.93 9.84
N LYS A 64 -8.46 -15.93 10.92
CA LYS A 64 -8.37 -16.97 11.97
C LYS A 64 -8.64 -18.36 11.42
N MET A 65 -9.67 -18.53 10.59
CA MET A 65 -9.95 -19.81 9.94
C MET A 65 -8.78 -20.27 9.07
N LEU A 66 -8.20 -19.37 8.27
CA LEU A 66 -7.02 -19.68 7.45
C LEU A 66 -5.81 -20.10 8.31
N ARG A 67 -5.64 -19.47 9.48
CA ARG A 67 -4.59 -19.82 10.45
C ARG A 67 -4.83 -21.20 11.07
N GLU A 68 -6.08 -21.57 11.35
CA GLU A 68 -6.44 -22.89 11.86
C GLU A 68 -6.13 -24.00 10.85
N ASP A 69 -6.32 -23.74 9.55
CA ASP A 69 -5.96 -24.66 8.46
C ASP A 69 -4.43 -24.80 8.28
N HIS A 70 -3.66 -23.79 8.70
CA HIS A 70 -2.20 -23.74 8.55
C HIS A 70 -1.49 -23.25 9.82
N PRO A 71 -1.58 -23.98 10.96
CA PRO A 71 -1.20 -23.47 12.28
C PRO A 71 0.30 -23.19 12.47
N GLN A 72 1.15 -23.69 11.57
CA GLN A 72 2.60 -23.48 11.60
C GLN A 72 3.07 -22.34 10.67
N ALA A 73 2.20 -21.85 9.78
CA ALA A 73 2.53 -20.78 8.85
C ALA A 73 2.28 -19.41 9.53
N PRO A 74 3.30 -18.53 9.66
CA PRO A 74 3.07 -17.19 10.16
C PRO A 74 2.28 -16.38 9.14
N VAL A 75 1.53 -15.40 9.64
CA VAL A 75 0.72 -14.48 8.86
C VAL A 75 1.51 -13.21 8.56
N VAL A 76 1.83 -13.00 7.29
CA VAL A 76 2.34 -11.74 6.74
C VAL A 76 1.20 -10.96 6.12
N THR A 77 0.90 -9.80 6.69
CA THR A 77 -0.23 -8.97 6.25
C THR A 77 0.24 -7.68 5.61
N TYR A 78 -0.12 -7.46 4.35
CA TYR A 78 0.03 -6.17 3.71
C TYR A 78 -0.77 -5.10 4.46
N VAL A 79 -0.19 -3.92 4.67
CA VAL A 79 -0.81 -2.81 5.42
C VAL A 79 -2.17 -2.36 4.87
N ASN A 80 -2.50 -2.70 3.62
CA ASN A 80 -3.81 -2.51 3.02
C ASN A 80 -4.80 -3.57 3.57
N SER A 81 -5.10 -3.48 4.86
CA SER A 81 -5.93 -4.39 5.66
C SER A 81 -6.55 -3.62 6.82
N SER A 82 -7.61 -4.10 7.48
CA SER A 82 -8.16 -3.42 8.67
C SER A 82 -7.22 -3.50 9.87
N ALA A 83 -7.45 -2.65 10.87
CA ALA A 83 -6.78 -2.77 12.17
C ALA A 83 -6.95 -4.17 12.81
N GLU A 84 -8.13 -4.77 12.70
CA GLU A 84 -8.44 -6.09 13.27
C GLU A 84 -7.66 -7.22 12.59
N VAL A 85 -7.47 -7.14 11.26
CA VAL A 85 -6.63 -8.11 10.53
C VAL A 85 -5.18 -7.96 10.95
N LYS A 86 -4.68 -6.72 11.11
CA LYS A 86 -3.31 -6.48 11.61
C LYS A 86 -3.10 -7.02 13.01
N ALA A 87 -4.11 -6.95 13.88
CA ALA A 87 -4.06 -7.49 15.23
C ALA A 87 -3.92 -9.03 15.25
N GLU A 88 -4.51 -9.71 14.27
CA GLU A 88 -4.39 -11.16 14.10
C GLU A 88 -3.08 -11.60 13.39
N SER A 89 -2.26 -10.65 12.94
CA SER A 89 -1.10 -10.92 12.09
C SER A 89 0.19 -11.07 12.90
N ASP A 90 1.08 -11.95 12.45
CA ASP A 90 2.41 -12.07 13.06
C ASP A 90 3.32 -10.90 12.69
N ILE A 91 3.23 -10.41 11.45
CA ILE A 91 4.00 -9.25 10.99
C ILE A 91 3.31 -8.56 9.80
N CYS A 92 3.38 -7.23 9.73
CA CYS A 92 2.92 -6.49 8.56
C CYS A 92 3.98 -6.40 7.46
N CYS A 93 3.57 -6.02 6.25
CA CYS A 93 4.48 -5.58 5.19
C CYS A 93 3.89 -4.42 4.38
N THR A 94 4.71 -3.80 3.55
CA THR A 94 4.30 -2.88 2.47
C THR A 94 4.79 -3.41 1.13
N SER A 95 4.29 -2.86 0.02
CA SER A 95 4.81 -3.17 -1.31
C SER A 95 6.31 -2.85 -1.48
N ALA A 96 6.90 -2.05 -0.59
CA ALA A 96 8.33 -1.71 -0.61
C ALA A 96 9.22 -2.73 0.10
N ASN A 97 8.69 -3.50 1.06
CA ASN A 97 9.49 -4.40 1.90
C ASN A 97 8.95 -5.84 2.01
N ALA A 98 7.85 -6.17 1.34
CA ALA A 98 7.21 -7.49 1.43
C ALA A 98 8.19 -8.65 1.20
N VAL A 99 9.05 -8.57 0.18
CA VAL A 99 10.10 -9.58 -0.07
C VAL A 99 11.06 -9.73 1.12
N LYS A 100 11.46 -8.61 1.73
CA LYS A 100 12.38 -8.62 2.89
C LYS A 100 11.71 -9.18 4.13
N VAL A 101 10.43 -8.83 4.35
CA VAL A 101 9.61 -9.33 5.47
C VAL A 101 9.44 -10.84 5.35
N VAL A 102 9.03 -11.32 4.17
CA VAL A 102 8.84 -12.76 3.92
C VAL A 102 10.15 -13.52 4.12
N ASN A 103 11.26 -13.02 3.57
CA ASN A 103 12.57 -13.66 3.70
C ASN A 103 13.19 -13.58 5.10
N SER A 104 12.73 -12.70 5.99
CA SER A 104 13.27 -12.62 7.36
C SER A 104 12.68 -13.67 8.31
N LEU A 105 11.54 -14.25 7.96
CA LEU A 105 10.89 -15.27 8.77
C LEU A 105 11.59 -16.62 8.61
N PRO A 106 11.79 -17.41 9.68
CA PRO A 106 12.46 -18.72 9.58
C PRO A 106 11.59 -19.79 8.89
N GLN A 107 10.27 -19.64 8.87
CA GLN A 107 9.34 -20.66 8.37
C GLN A 107 9.38 -20.79 6.84
N GLU A 108 9.23 -22.02 6.34
CA GLU A 108 9.20 -22.31 4.90
C GLU A 108 7.86 -21.97 4.25
N LYS A 109 6.75 -22.14 4.99
CA LYS A 109 5.40 -21.79 4.55
C LYS A 109 4.94 -20.53 5.25
N ILE A 110 4.34 -19.60 4.51
CA ILE A 110 3.84 -18.31 5.03
C ILE A 110 2.44 -18.05 4.49
N ILE A 111 1.52 -17.62 5.35
CA ILE A 111 0.24 -17.03 4.92
C ILE A 111 0.49 -15.58 4.50
N PHE A 112 0.07 -15.20 3.30
CA PHE A 112 0.23 -13.84 2.78
C PHE A 112 -1.12 -13.24 2.38
N VAL A 113 -1.49 -12.12 2.99
CA VAL A 113 -2.81 -11.49 2.83
C VAL A 113 -2.72 -9.97 2.66
N PRO A 114 -3.75 -9.31 2.08
CA PRO A 114 -4.84 -9.89 1.31
C PRO A 114 -4.57 -9.95 -0.21
N ASP A 115 -3.47 -9.36 -0.70
CA ASP A 115 -3.27 -9.15 -2.14
C ASP A 115 -2.48 -10.30 -2.78
N ARG A 116 -3.14 -11.08 -3.66
CA ARG A 116 -2.51 -12.19 -4.37
C ARG A 116 -1.42 -11.73 -5.33
N ASN A 117 -1.57 -10.59 -5.99
CA ASN A 117 -0.60 -10.14 -7.01
C ASN A 117 0.71 -9.74 -6.35
N LEU A 118 0.64 -9.01 -5.23
CA LEU A 118 1.81 -8.75 -4.40
C LEU A 118 2.40 -10.04 -3.85
N GLY A 119 1.56 -10.99 -3.42
CA GLY A 119 1.99 -12.32 -2.98
C GLY A 119 2.78 -13.07 -4.06
N HIS A 120 2.24 -13.18 -5.27
CA HIS A 120 2.90 -13.77 -6.42
C HIS A 120 4.22 -13.05 -6.77
N TRP A 121 4.23 -11.72 -6.73
CA TRP A 121 5.46 -10.95 -6.91
C TRP A 121 6.53 -11.31 -5.88
N VAL A 122 6.14 -11.46 -4.61
CA VAL A 122 7.05 -11.86 -3.54
C VAL A 122 7.56 -13.30 -3.74
N ALA A 123 6.68 -14.22 -4.16
CA ALA A 123 7.02 -15.62 -4.43
C ALA A 123 8.14 -15.77 -5.48
N ARG A 124 8.29 -14.82 -6.41
CA ARG A 124 9.39 -14.81 -7.40
C ARG A 124 10.77 -14.54 -6.79
N SER A 125 10.82 -13.99 -5.57
CA SER A 125 12.04 -13.52 -4.91
C SER A 125 12.33 -14.22 -3.58
N THR A 126 11.75 -15.41 -3.39
CA THR A 126 11.91 -16.23 -2.19
C THR A 126 11.80 -17.70 -2.54
N ASP A 127 12.47 -18.56 -1.78
CA ASP A 127 12.32 -20.02 -1.86
C ASP A 127 11.18 -20.55 -0.97
N LYS A 128 10.43 -19.64 -0.32
CA LYS A 128 9.34 -19.97 0.59
C LYS A 128 8.03 -20.23 -0.16
N GLU A 129 7.23 -21.13 0.39
CA GLU A 129 5.87 -21.40 -0.08
C GLU A 129 4.91 -20.37 0.50
N LEU A 130 4.20 -19.62 -0.36
CA LEU A 130 3.20 -18.65 0.08
C LEU A 130 1.79 -19.19 -0.10
N ILE A 131 1.02 -19.22 0.98
CA ILE A 131 -0.42 -19.46 1.01
C ILE A 131 -1.10 -18.10 0.81
N LEU A 132 -1.56 -17.84 -0.41
CA LEU A 132 -2.09 -16.54 -0.81
C LEU A 132 -3.59 -16.44 -0.55
N TRP A 133 -4.01 -15.31 0.00
CA TRP A 133 -5.41 -14.92 -0.04
C TRP A 133 -5.77 -14.37 -1.42
N GLU A 134 -6.92 -14.75 -1.96
CA GLU A 134 -7.36 -14.40 -3.32
C GLU A 134 -7.91 -12.96 -3.47
N GLY A 135 -7.43 -12.03 -2.65
CA GLY A 135 -7.76 -10.62 -2.76
C GLY A 135 -6.89 -9.90 -3.78
N PHE A 136 -7.33 -8.73 -4.24
CA PHE A 136 -6.65 -7.93 -5.26
C PHE A 136 -7.09 -6.47 -5.21
N CYS A 137 -6.21 -5.55 -5.62
CA CYS A 137 -6.57 -4.15 -5.82
C CYS A 137 -7.28 -3.94 -7.18
N PRO A 138 -8.58 -3.54 -7.23
CA PRO A 138 -9.29 -3.35 -8.49
C PRO A 138 -8.68 -2.28 -9.41
N THR A 139 -7.94 -1.31 -8.83
CA THR A 139 -7.30 -0.24 -9.60
C THR A 139 -6.07 -0.73 -10.36
N HIS A 140 -5.36 -1.73 -9.83
CA HIS A 140 -4.20 -2.34 -10.48
C HIS A 140 -4.59 -3.56 -11.31
N GLU A 141 -5.60 -4.30 -10.85
CA GLU A 141 -6.18 -5.46 -11.53
C GLU A 141 -6.85 -5.11 -12.86
N VAL A 142 -7.17 -3.83 -13.14
CA VAL A 142 -7.77 -3.41 -14.42
C VAL A 142 -6.74 -3.27 -15.54
N LEU A 143 -5.45 -3.13 -15.21
CA LEU A 143 -4.39 -2.94 -16.20
C LEU A 143 -4.12 -4.27 -16.91
N ARG A 144 -4.20 -4.28 -18.25
CA ARG A 144 -3.90 -5.45 -19.07
C ARG A 144 -2.57 -5.27 -19.81
N LYS A 145 -1.95 -6.39 -20.19
CA LYS A 145 -0.72 -6.41 -20.99
C LYS A 145 -0.85 -5.59 -22.27
N GLU A 146 -1.99 -5.65 -22.94
CA GLU A 146 -2.26 -4.95 -24.21
C GLU A 146 -2.28 -3.44 -24.04
N ASP A 147 -2.79 -2.95 -22.90
CA ASP A 147 -2.80 -1.51 -22.59
C ASP A 147 -1.34 -0.99 -22.53
N VAL A 148 -0.46 -1.72 -21.82
CA VAL A 148 0.96 -1.37 -21.70
C VAL A 148 1.67 -1.41 -23.05
N LEU A 149 1.47 -2.48 -23.83
CA LEU A 149 2.09 -2.62 -25.16
C LEU A 149 1.69 -1.50 -26.11
N LYS A 150 0.42 -1.07 -26.06
CA LYS A 150 -0.08 0.06 -26.85
C LYS A 150 0.66 1.35 -26.49
N VAL A 151 0.84 1.64 -25.20
CA VAL A 151 1.55 2.86 -24.76
C VAL A 151 3.05 2.77 -25.06
N LYS A 152 3.70 1.61 -24.85
CA LYS A 152 5.11 1.40 -25.24
C LYS A 152 5.33 1.59 -26.75
N LYS A 153 4.37 1.19 -27.59
CA LYS A 153 4.43 1.43 -29.05
C LYS A 153 4.34 2.93 -29.38
N ALA A 154 3.53 3.69 -28.66
CA ALA A 154 3.41 5.14 -28.85
C ALA A 154 4.62 5.91 -28.29
N HIS A 155 5.27 5.37 -27.26
CA HIS A 155 6.40 5.97 -26.56
C HIS A 155 7.57 4.98 -26.42
N PRO A 156 8.26 4.63 -27.53
CA PRO A 156 9.24 3.54 -27.54
C PRO A 156 10.49 3.80 -26.67
N GLN A 157 10.75 5.06 -26.32
CA GLN A 157 11.87 5.44 -25.45
C GLN A 157 11.48 5.51 -23.97
N ALA A 158 10.19 5.36 -23.64
CA ALA A 158 9.71 5.48 -22.28
C ALA A 158 9.99 4.21 -21.47
N LYS A 159 10.50 4.39 -20.25
CA LYS A 159 10.65 3.30 -19.28
C LYS A 159 9.32 3.00 -18.62
N PHE A 160 8.91 1.73 -18.58
CA PHE A 160 7.68 1.32 -17.91
C PHE A 160 7.97 0.94 -16.46
N VAL A 161 7.30 1.63 -15.52
CA VAL A 161 7.43 1.37 -14.08
C VAL A 161 6.07 1.00 -13.53
N ALA A 162 5.97 -0.16 -12.88
CA ALA A 162 4.70 -0.72 -12.41
C ALA A 162 4.69 -0.97 -10.90
N HIS A 163 3.50 -0.91 -10.29
CA HIS A 163 3.29 -1.32 -8.90
C HIS A 163 3.12 -2.84 -8.81
N PRO A 164 3.67 -3.52 -7.79
CA PRO A 164 3.58 -4.99 -7.65
C PRO A 164 2.17 -5.54 -7.39
N GLU A 165 1.15 -4.68 -7.24
CA GLU A 165 -0.27 -5.09 -7.20
C GLU A 165 -0.84 -5.36 -8.60
N CYS A 166 -0.09 -5.09 -9.68
CA CYS A 166 -0.49 -5.42 -11.05
C CYS A 166 -0.32 -6.91 -11.35
N LEU A 167 -1.06 -7.38 -12.36
CA LEU A 167 -0.96 -8.75 -12.88
C LEU A 167 0.46 -9.12 -13.31
N GLU A 168 0.85 -10.38 -13.13
CA GLU A 168 2.20 -10.87 -13.50
C GLU A 168 2.58 -10.55 -14.95
N GLU A 169 1.66 -10.77 -15.89
CA GLU A 169 1.89 -10.49 -17.32
C GLU A 169 2.14 -9.00 -17.62
N VAL A 170 1.69 -8.11 -16.75
CA VAL A 170 1.99 -6.67 -16.80
C VAL A 170 3.36 -6.42 -16.18
N LEU A 171 3.65 -7.01 -15.03
CA LEU A 171 4.93 -6.86 -14.34
C LEU A 171 6.10 -7.35 -15.20
N ASP A 172 5.92 -8.40 -16.00
CA ASP A 172 6.93 -8.92 -16.93
C ASP A 172 7.31 -7.95 -18.05
N LEU A 173 6.49 -6.92 -18.30
CA LEU A 173 6.81 -5.85 -19.26
C LEU A 173 7.55 -4.67 -18.62
N ALA A 174 7.61 -4.61 -17.28
CA ALA A 174 8.13 -3.46 -16.54
C ALA A 174 9.66 -3.43 -16.58
N ASP A 175 10.20 -2.24 -16.84
CA ASP A 175 11.62 -1.96 -16.63
C ASP A 175 11.95 -1.88 -15.13
N GLN A 176 10.97 -1.54 -14.29
CA GLN A 176 11.10 -1.53 -12.84
C GLN A 176 9.74 -1.81 -12.18
N VAL A 177 9.74 -2.71 -11.20
CA VAL A 177 8.58 -2.93 -10.31
C VAL A 177 8.89 -2.30 -8.95
N ALA A 178 8.01 -1.44 -8.44
CA ALA A 178 8.26 -0.70 -7.20
C ALA A 178 6.98 -0.23 -6.49
N SER A 179 7.07 0.01 -5.18
CA SER A 179 6.03 0.72 -4.43
C SER A 179 5.81 2.14 -4.95
N THR A 180 4.74 2.82 -4.55
CA THR A 180 4.52 4.23 -4.89
C THR A 180 5.72 5.14 -4.57
N SER A 181 6.33 4.98 -3.39
CA SER A 181 7.55 5.72 -3.01
C SER A 181 8.77 5.31 -3.86
N GLY A 182 8.90 4.03 -4.20
CA GLY A 182 9.95 3.54 -5.09
C GLY A 182 9.78 4.05 -6.53
N ILE A 183 8.55 4.19 -7.04
CA ILE A 183 8.26 4.79 -8.35
C ILE A 183 8.68 6.27 -8.36
N LEU A 184 8.39 7.04 -7.30
CA LEU A 184 8.86 8.43 -7.17
C LEU A 184 10.39 8.51 -7.18
N SER A 185 11.05 7.62 -6.43
CA SER A 185 12.51 7.59 -6.30
C SER A 185 13.15 7.23 -7.64
N PHE A 186 12.67 6.17 -8.29
CA PHE A 186 13.11 5.79 -9.64
C PHE A 186 12.91 6.92 -10.64
N ALA A 187 11.75 7.58 -10.63
CA ALA A 187 11.47 8.70 -11.51
C ALA A 187 12.41 9.88 -11.29
N ARG A 188 12.94 10.08 -10.07
CA ARG A 188 13.93 11.11 -9.75
C ARG A 188 15.32 10.72 -10.24
N GLU A 189 15.74 9.49 -9.95
CA GLU A 189 17.11 8.99 -10.14
C GLU A 189 17.42 8.57 -11.58
N THR A 190 16.43 8.05 -12.31
CA THR A 190 16.64 7.57 -13.68
C THR A 190 17.03 8.70 -14.63
N SER A 191 17.91 8.40 -15.59
CA SER A 191 18.25 9.31 -16.70
C SER A 191 17.17 9.36 -17.79
N ALA A 192 16.20 8.45 -17.76
CA ALA A 192 15.10 8.42 -18.73
C ALA A 192 14.27 9.72 -18.68
N LYS A 193 13.93 10.26 -19.86
CA LYS A 193 13.12 11.47 -20.01
C LYS A 193 11.63 11.19 -20.13
N GLU A 194 11.27 9.95 -20.43
CA GLU A 194 9.90 9.50 -20.63
C GLU A 194 9.64 8.26 -19.76
N LEU A 195 8.52 8.27 -19.03
CA LEU A 195 8.11 7.15 -18.18
C LEU A 195 6.64 6.81 -18.41
N ILE A 196 6.34 5.52 -18.50
CA ILE A 196 4.99 4.96 -18.46
C ILE A 196 4.76 4.47 -17.04
N ILE A 197 3.64 4.86 -16.43
CA ILE A 197 3.37 4.65 -15.02
C ILE A 197 2.19 3.69 -14.86
N GLY A 198 2.48 2.49 -14.35
CA GLY A 198 1.51 1.43 -14.05
C GLY A 198 1.07 1.44 -12.60
N THR A 199 0.41 2.51 -12.17
CA THR A 199 -0.24 2.63 -10.86
C THR A 199 -1.38 3.66 -10.94
N GLU A 200 -1.97 4.04 -9.81
CA GLU A 200 -3.06 5.01 -9.77
C GLU A 200 -2.68 6.37 -10.41
N ASN A 201 -3.52 6.87 -11.31
CA ASN A 201 -3.24 8.03 -12.16
C ASN A 201 -3.07 9.36 -11.41
N GLY A 202 -3.62 9.50 -10.20
CA GLY A 202 -3.37 10.65 -9.33
C GLY A 202 -1.88 10.84 -9.00
N MET A 203 -1.08 9.77 -9.05
CA MET A 203 0.36 9.84 -8.85
C MET A 203 1.08 10.68 -9.93
N LEU A 204 0.54 10.74 -11.15
CA LEU A 204 1.13 11.49 -12.26
C LEU A 204 1.27 12.99 -11.94
N TYR A 205 0.35 13.56 -11.16
CA TYR A 205 0.45 14.95 -10.72
C TYR A 205 1.73 15.19 -9.91
N ARG A 206 1.99 14.32 -8.93
CA ARG A 206 3.17 14.42 -8.07
C ARG A 206 4.45 14.18 -8.86
N LEU A 207 4.46 13.17 -9.74
CA LEU A 207 5.60 12.86 -10.61
C LEU A 207 6.00 14.06 -11.48
N ARG A 208 5.02 14.69 -12.14
CA ARG A 208 5.24 15.90 -12.96
C ARG A 208 5.70 17.09 -12.13
N LYS A 209 5.14 17.27 -10.93
CA LYS A 209 5.54 18.36 -10.02
C LYS A 209 6.98 18.20 -9.53
N GLU A 210 7.40 16.99 -9.19
CA GLU A 210 8.76 16.72 -8.69
C GLU A 210 9.81 16.57 -9.80
N ASN A 211 9.38 16.34 -11.06
CA ASN A 211 10.27 16.12 -12.19
C ASN A 211 9.77 16.88 -13.44
N PRO A 212 9.83 18.23 -13.44
CA PRO A 212 9.22 19.05 -14.49
C PRO A 212 9.83 18.82 -15.88
N ASP A 213 11.08 18.36 -15.95
CA ASP A 213 11.80 18.11 -17.20
C ASP A 213 11.54 16.71 -17.80
N LYS A 214 10.66 15.91 -17.19
CA LYS A 214 10.33 14.54 -17.62
C LYS A 214 8.87 14.43 -18.04
N LYS A 215 8.59 13.54 -18.98
CA LYS A 215 7.24 13.23 -19.44
C LYS A 215 6.73 11.95 -18.78
N PHE A 216 5.49 12.00 -18.32
CA PHE A 216 4.83 10.89 -17.63
C PHE A 216 3.52 10.54 -18.31
N TYR A 217 3.40 9.27 -18.71
CA TYR A 217 2.26 8.69 -19.41
C TYR A 217 1.57 7.67 -18.50
N PRO A 218 0.23 7.72 -18.34
CA PRO A 218 -0.49 6.62 -17.70
C PRO A 218 -0.33 5.34 -18.54
N ALA A 219 -0.14 4.20 -17.89
CA ALA A 219 -0.25 2.90 -18.57
C ALA A 219 -1.67 2.65 -19.09
N SER A 220 -2.69 3.17 -18.39
CA SER A 220 -4.08 3.15 -18.80
C SER A 220 -4.87 4.27 -18.11
N GLU A 221 -5.80 4.91 -18.81
CA GLU A 221 -6.71 5.92 -18.22
C GLU A 221 -7.67 5.30 -17.18
N LYS A 222 -7.81 3.98 -17.18
CA LYS A 222 -8.69 3.23 -16.27
C LYS A 222 -8.15 3.14 -14.84
N MET A 223 -6.86 3.39 -14.61
CA MET A 223 -6.20 3.23 -13.32
C MET A 223 -6.53 4.39 -12.35
N VAL A 224 -7.80 4.57 -12.02
CA VAL A 224 -8.28 5.59 -11.09
C VAL A 224 -8.95 4.89 -9.90
N CYS A 225 -8.43 5.11 -8.70
CA CYS A 225 -9.07 4.61 -7.48
C CYS A 225 -10.19 5.57 -7.07
N PRO A 226 -11.48 5.19 -7.19
CA PRO A 226 -12.59 6.08 -6.86
C PRO A 226 -12.62 6.42 -5.36
N ASN A 227 -12.23 5.47 -4.50
CA ASN A 227 -12.27 5.65 -3.05
C ASN A 227 -11.30 6.75 -2.56
N MET A 228 -10.14 6.87 -3.19
CA MET A 228 -9.19 7.96 -2.93
C MET A 228 -9.74 9.35 -3.32
N LYS A 229 -10.79 9.42 -4.15
CA LYS A 229 -11.37 10.68 -4.65
C LYS A 229 -12.61 11.12 -3.87
N TYR A 230 -13.00 10.43 -2.80
CA TYR A 230 -14.12 10.88 -1.95
C TYR A 230 -13.82 12.19 -1.22
N HIS A 231 -12.55 12.50 -0.98
CA HIS A 231 -12.13 13.71 -0.27
C HIS A 231 -12.30 14.97 -1.12
N THR A 232 -12.96 15.97 -0.56
CA THR A 232 -13.09 17.31 -1.16
C THR A 232 -12.70 18.37 -0.14
N LEU A 233 -12.35 19.58 -0.62
CA LEU A 233 -11.99 20.69 0.27
C LEU A 233 -13.13 21.05 1.24
N GLN A 234 -14.39 20.93 0.81
CA GLN A 234 -15.55 21.15 1.67
C GLN A 234 -15.63 20.10 2.78
N LYS A 235 -15.40 18.81 2.46
CA LYS A 235 -15.41 17.74 3.47
C LYS A 235 -14.25 17.87 4.44
N VAL A 236 -13.05 18.22 3.97
CA VAL A 236 -11.89 18.52 4.84
C VAL A 236 -12.20 19.67 5.80
N ARG A 237 -12.77 20.77 5.29
CA ARG A 237 -13.21 21.91 6.11
C ARG A 237 -14.25 21.49 7.15
N ASP A 238 -15.27 20.75 6.74
CA ASP A 238 -16.38 20.34 7.62
C ASP A 238 -15.91 19.33 8.67
N SER A 239 -15.01 18.44 8.28
CA SER A 239 -14.32 17.48 9.13
C SER A 239 -13.59 18.19 10.27
N LEU A 240 -12.77 19.20 9.94
CA LEU A 240 -12.06 20.02 10.94
C LEU A 240 -13.00 20.85 11.81
N LYS A 241 -13.97 21.53 11.21
CA LYS A 241 -14.89 22.42 11.96
C LYS A 241 -15.76 21.67 12.96
N LYS A 242 -16.14 20.42 12.64
CA LYS A 242 -17.07 19.62 13.44
C LYS A 242 -16.37 18.49 14.20
N MET A 243 -15.05 18.31 14.02
CA MET A 243 -14.27 17.19 14.57
C MET A 243 -14.84 15.80 14.19
N ILE A 244 -15.18 15.63 12.91
CA ILE A 244 -15.70 14.38 12.34
C ILE A 244 -14.88 13.98 11.10
N HIS A 245 -14.84 12.73 10.66
CA HIS A 245 -15.25 11.54 11.39
C HIS A 245 -14.05 11.02 12.16
N LEU A 246 -14.15 10.97 13.49
CA LEU A 246 -13.06 10.52 14.35
C LEU A 246 -12.88 9.00 14.20
N ILE A 247 -11.68 8.60 13.78
CA ILE A 247 -11.27 7.22 13.66
C ILE A 247 -10.70 6.77 15.01
N LYS A 248 -11.26 5.69 15.56
CA LYS A 248 -10.80 5.07 16.80
C LYS A 248 -10.61 3.58 16.56
N VAL A 249 -9.53 3.06 17.14
CA VAL A 249 -9.26 1.62 17.24
C VAL A 249 -9.31 1.28 18.73
N THR A 250 -9.99 0.19 19.11
CA THR A 250 -10.05 -0.23 20.51
C THR A 250 -8.65 -0.57 21.01
N GLU A 251 -8.36 -0.32 22.28
CA GLU A 251 -6.99 -0.46 22.81
C GLU A 251 -6.44 -1.89 22.65
N GLU A 252 -7.28 -2.91 22.83
CA GLU A 252 -6.95 -4.31 22.60
C GLU A 252 -6.45 -4.55 21.16
N ILE A 253 -7.25 -4.18 20.16
CA ILE A 253 -6.86 -4.29 18.73
C ILE A 253 -5.64 -3.42 18.43
N ARG A 254 -5.59 -2.23 19.02
CA ARG A 254 -4.53 -1.26 18.77
C ARG A 254 -3.17 -1.79 19.18
N VAL A 255 -3.05 -2.37 20.38
CA VAL A 255 -1.78 -2.93 20.88
C VAL A 255 -1.31 -4.07 19.99
N GLU A 256 -2.18 -5.03 19.67
CA GLU A 256 -1.87 -6.17 18.81
C GLU A 256 -1.46 -5.71 17.39
N ALA A 257 -2.23 -4.80 16.78
CA ALA A 257 -1.91 -4.26 15.47
C ALA A 257 -0.62 -3.41 15.47
N TYR A 258 -0.36 -2.68 16.55
CA TYR A 258 0.89 -1.94 16.72
C TYR A 258 2.07 -2.90 16.75
N GLU A 259 1.99 -4.04 17.44
CA GLU A 259 3.07 -5.01 17.47
C GLU A 259 3.42 -5.57 16.09
N SER A 260 2.41 -5.95 15.29
CA SER A 260 2.66 -6.49 13.94
C SER A 260 3.27 -5.44 13.00
N ILE A 261 2.84 -4.18 13.10
CA ILE A 261 3.47 -3.04 12.40
C ILE A 261 4.90 -2.80 12.93
N ASN A 262 5.11 -2.83 14.23
CA ASN A 262 6.40 -2.51 14.85
C ASN A 262 7.45 -3.59 14.55
N ARG A 263 7.04 -4.88 14.49
CA ARG A 263 7.92 -5.98 14.04
C ARG A 263 8.44 -5.74 12.62
N MET A 264 7.56 -5.34 11.69
CA MET A 264 7.94 -4.96 10.32
C MET A 264 8.94 -3.80 10.30
N LEU A 265 8.70 -2.76 11.11
CA LEU A 265 9.54 -1.56 11.15
C LEU A 265 10.91 -1.82 11.78
N ASN A 266 10.97 -2.72 12.75
CA ASN A 266 12.20 -3.07 13.47
C ASN A 266 12.97 -4.24 12.84
N LEU A 267 12.57 -4.70 11.65
CA LEU A 267 13.36 -5.67 10.90
C LEU A 267 14.76 -5.09 10.65
N LYS A 268 15.72 -5.52 11.47
CA LYS A 268 17.13 -5.22 11.27
C LYS A 268 17.55 -5.90 9.98
N VAL A 269 18.04 -5.11 9.04
CA VAL A 269 18.71 -5.61 7.85
C VAL A 269 19.93 -6.38 8.34
N GLY A 270 19.88 -7.71 8.29
CA GLY A 270 21.09 -8.50 8.29
C GLY A 270 21.85 -8.07 7.05
N ASN A 271 23.00 -7.39 7.23
CA ASN A 271 23.99 -7.33 6.17
C ASN A 271 24.28 -8.79 5.82
N LYS A 272 23.87 -9.22 4.63
CA LYS A 272 24.53 -10.37 4.02
C LYS A 272 25.92 -9.86 3.66
N ASP A 273 26.89 -10.26 4.46
CA ASP A 273 28.32 -10.21 4.12
C ASP A 273 28.57 -10.87 2.75
#